data_AF-A0A7S2EWG4-F1
#
_entry.id   AF-A0A7S2EWG4-F1
#
_cell.length_a   1.000
_cell.length_b   1.000
_cell.length_c   1.000
_cell.angle_alpha   90.00
_cell.angle_beta   90.00
_cell.angle_gamma   90.00
#
_symmetry.space_group_name_H-M   'P 1'
#
loop_
_entity.id
_entity.type
_entity.pdbx_description
1 polymer ?
#
loop_
_entity_poly.entity_id
_entity_poly.type
_entity_poly.pdbx_seq_one_letter_code
_entity_poly.pdbx_strand_id
1 'polypeptide(L)'
;MPARGAEDPGLDKVVGGAIDFRSPSNYVFLPRWMMIALALKPRDVVDVRLVETVPPGSAVKLRPHSSEFVKIGNHQAVLETELKHYSALTKGATIPFDYNNKRYYFDVVDLRSAPRGEKVPMAKVQDCDIAAEFVRAKDQLKPKKDKD
;
A
#
# COMPACT_ATOMS: atom_id res chain seq x y z
N MET A 1 13.59 15.85 -11.47
CA MET A 1 13.59 15.21 -10.14
C MET A 1 12.19 15.38 -9.55
N PRO A 2 11.36 14.35 -9.34
CA PRO A 2 10.09 14.56 -8.68
C PRO A 2 10.25 14.55 -7.16
N ALA A 3 9.47 15.43 -6.56
CA ALA A 3 9.48 15.91 -5.19
C ALA A 3 9.61 14.82 -4.12
N ARG A 4 10.47 15.10 -3.13
CA ARG A 4 10.29 14.66 -1.74
C ARG A 4 8.96 15.21 -1.24
N GLY A 5 7.88 14.46 -1.45
CA GLY A 5 6.64 14.62 -0.72
C GLY A 5 6.86 14.19 0.73
N ALA A 6 6.45 15.06 1.64
CA ALA A 6 6.69 14.95 3.07
C ALA A 6 6.03 13.71 3.71
N GLU A 7 6.72 13.12 4.68
CA GLU A 7 6.16 12.28 5.75
C GLU A 7 5.61 10.89 5.38
N ASP A 8 6.34 10.12 4.57
CA ASP A 8 6.17 8.67 4.56
C ASP A 8 7.14 8.09 5.61
N PRO A 9 6.65 7.39 6.65
CA PRO A 9 7.55 6.67 7.56
C PRO A 9 8.32 5.69 6.68
N GLY A 10 9.64 5.84 6.57
CA GLY A 10 10.46 4.85 5.88
C GLY A 10 10.25 3.52 6.60
N LEU A 11 9.45 2.64 6.01
CA LEU A 11 9.25 1.31 6.56
C LEU A 11 10.59 0.59 6.47
N ASP A 12 10.96 -0.12 7.53
CA ASP A 12 12.13 -0.97 7.53
C ASP A 12 11.90 -2.26 6.71
N LYS A 13 10.64 -2.65 6.53
CA LYS A 13 10.24 -3.92 5.89
C LYS A 13 8.96 -3.77 5.08
N VAL A 14 8.89 -4.45 3.94
CA VAL A 14 7.67 -4.60 3.14
C VAL A 14 7.52 -6.05 2.74
N VAL A 15 6.28 -6.52 2.64
CA VAL A 15 5.97 -7.85 2.12
C VAL A 15 5.27 -7.76 0.76
N GLY A 16 5.54 -8.73 -0.11
CA GLY A 16 4.93 -8.84 -1.42
C GLY A 16 5.10 -10.24 -2.00
N GLY A 17 4.33 -10.52 -3.05
CA GLY A 17 4.45 -11.75 -3.82
C GLY A 17 5.48 -11.62 -4.92
N ALA A 18 6.24 -12.69 -5.17
CA ALA A 18 7.07 -12.78 -6.36
C ALA A 18 6.19 -13.12 -7.57
N ILE A 19 6.30 -12.33 -8.63
CA ILE A 19 5.56 -12.56 -9.88
C ILE A 19 6.38 -13.47 -10.80
N ASP A 20 7.67 -13.19 -10.96
CA ASP A 20 8.56 -13.91 -11.86
C ASP A 20 10.01 -13.83 -11.36
N PHE A 21 10.85 -14.78 -11.76
CA PHE A 21 12.25 -14.92 -11.35
C PHE A 21 13.24 -14.72 -12.50
N ARG A 22 12.83 -14.04 -13.58
CA ARG A 22 13.66 -13.71 -14.75
C ARG A 22 14.73 -12.62 -14.51
N SER A 23 14.87 -12.10 -13.29
CA SER A 23 15.86 -11.07 -13.02
C SER A 23 17.29 -11.62 -13.07
N PRO A 24 18.28 -10.82 -13.50
CA PRO A 24 19.67 -11.26 -13.51
C PRO A 24 20.16 -11.54 -12.08
N SER A 25 21.17 -12.40 -11.96
CA SER A 25 21.73 -12.79 -10.66
C SER A 25 22.10 -11.57 -9.82
N ASN A 26 21.70 -11.58 -8.55
CA ASN A 26 21.88 -10.49 -7.58
C ASN A 26 21.09 -9.20 -7.87
N TYR A 27 20.12 -9.23 -8.79
CA TYR A 27 19.18 -8.12 -9.02
C TYR A 27 17.74 -8.55 -8.73
N VAL A 28 16.98 -7.64 -8.14
CA VAL A 28 15.54 -7.75 -7.98
C VAL A 28 14.87 -6.50 -8.54
N PHE A 29 13.76 -6.69 -9.24
CA PHE A 29 12.94 -5.59 -9.72
C PHE A 29 11.78 -5.38 -8.76
N LEU A 30 11.76 -4.22 -8.12
CA LEU A 30 10.69 -3.84 -7.20
C LEU A 30 9.79 -2.79 -7.86
N PRO A 31 8.47 -2.85 -7.61
CA PRO A 31 7.58 -1.78 -8.04
C PRO A 31 7.92 -0.48 -7.32
N ARG A 32 7.72 0.66 -7.99
CA ARG A 32 8.11 1.98 -7.46
C ARG A 32 7.52 2.28 -6.08
N TRP A 33 6.32 1.80 -5.79
CA TRP A 33 5.68 2.04 -4.49
C TRP A 33 6.43 1.35 -3.35
N MET A 34 6.96 0.12 -3.55
CA MET A 34 7.79 -0.55 -2.55
C MET A 34 9.11 0.19 -2.34
N MET A 35 9.72 0.67 -3.43
CA MET A 35 10.93 1.48 -3.32
C MET A 35 10.69 2.77 -2.53
N ILE A 36 9.56 3.45 -2.77
CA ILE A 36 9.18 4.65 -2.03
C ILE A 36 8.90 4.32 -0.55
N ALA A 37 8.16 3.25 -0.27
CA ALA A 37 7.82 2.83 1.10
C ALA A 37 9.07 2.50 1.93
N LEU A 38 10.08 1.87 1.31
CA LEU A 38 11.37 1.54 1.93
C LEU A 38 12.41 2.67 1.81
N ALA A 39 12.04 3.82 1.21
CA ALA A 39 12.94 4.93 0.90
C ALA A 39 14.21 4.54 0.09
N LEU A 40 14.09 3.50 -0.74
CA LEU A 40 15.18 2.95 -1.55
C LEU A 40 15.48 3.80 -2.77
N LYS A 41 16.75 3.76 -3.18
CA LYS A 41 17.23 4.31 -4.46
C LYS A 41 17.52 3.19 -5.46
N PRO A 42 17.51 3.47 -6.78
CA PRO A 42 17.97 2.49 -7.75
C PRO A 42 19.41 2.07 -7.44
N ARG A 43 19.69 0.76 -7.49
CA ARG A 43 20.96 0.10 -7.11
C ARG A 43 21.25 0.04 -5.61
N ASP A 44 20.28 0.35 -4.76
CA ASP A 44 20.43 0.12 -3.33
C ASP A 44 20.38 -1.38 -3.00
N VAL A 45 21.02 -1.76 -1.89
CA VAL A 45 21.09 -3.17 -1.47
C VAL A 45 19.89 -3.48 -0.59
N VAL A 46 19.18 -4.56 -0.93
CA VAL A 46 17.98 -5.00 -0.19
C VAL A 46 18.17 -6.43 0.30
N ASP A 47 17.71 -6.69 1.52
CA ASP A 47 17.69 -8.03 2.10
C ASP A 47 16.34 -8.68 1.79
N VAL A 48 16.35 -9.73 0.96
CA VAL A 48 15.14 -10.47 0.58
C VAL A 48 15.09 -11.75 1.39
N ARG A 49 14.06 -11.90 2.23
CA ARG A 49 13.80 -13.12 2.99
C ARG A 49 12.46 -13.71 2.59
N LEU A 50 12.43 -15.04 2.46
CA LEU A 50 11.17 -15.77 2.35
C LEU A 50 10.44 -15.69 3.69
N VAL A 51 9.19 -15.22 3.67
CA VAL A 51 8.32 -15.20 4.84
C VAL A 51 7.18 -16.19 4.61
N GLU A 52 7.26 -17.35 5.26
CA GLU A 52 6.27 -18.42 5.10
C GLU A 52 4.96 -18.13 5.87
N THR A 53 5.06 -17.41 7.00
CA THR A 53 3.98 -17.19 7.97
C THR A 53 3.41 -15.76 7.91
N VAL A 54 2.97 -15.31 6.74
CA VAL A 54 2.13 -14.09 6.68
C VAL A 54 0.67 -14.49 6.91
N PRO A 55 0.00 -13.97 7.95
CA PRO A 55 -1.37 -14.34 8.26
C PRO A 55 -2.34 -13.81 7.19
N PRO A 56 -3.46 -14.51 6.92
CA PRO A 56 -4.50 -14.00 6.04
C PRO A 56 -5.06 -12.69 6.61
N GLY A 57 -5.31 -11.71 5.76
CA GLY A 57 -5.97 -10.48 6.17
C GLY A 57 -7.45 -10.70 6.43
N SER A 58 -8.01 -9.94 7.36
CA SER A 58 -9.45 -9.92 7.67
C SER A 58 -10.05 -8.53 7.44
N ALA A 59 -9.34 -7.49 7.88
CA ALA A 59 -9.76 -6.11 7.66
C ALA A 59 -8.57 -5.20 7.44
N VAL A 60 -8.74 -4.17 6.62
CA VAL A 60 -7.73 -3.15 6.36
C VAL A 60 -8.34 -1.76 6.53
N LYS A 61 -7.63 -0.86 7.19
CA LYS A 61 -7.99 0.56 7.25
C LYS A 61 -7.07 1.34 6.33
N LEU A 62 -7.66 1.94 5.30
CA LEU A 62 -6.95 2.71 4.29
C LEU A 62 -7.27 4.19 4.42
N ARG A 63 -6.24 5.01 4.33
CA ARG A 63 -6.35 6.47 4.31
C ARG A 63 -6.09 6.99 2.91
N PRO A 64 -7.12 7.41 2.17
CA PRO A 64 -6.93 8.04 0.88
C PRO A 64 -6.16 9.36 1.05
N HIS A 65 -5.24 9.65 0.13
CA HIS A 65 -4.55 10.94 0.10
C HIS A 65 -5.50 12.04 -0.36
N SER A 66 -6.29 11.79 -1.40
CA SER A 66 -7.27 12.72 -1.96
C SER A 66 -8.70 12.35 -1.58
N SER A 67 -9.49 13.35 -1.18
CA SER A 67 -10.92 13.19 -0.89
C SER A 67 -11.75 12.96 -2.16
N GLU A 68 -11.19 13.21 -3.35
CA GLU A 68 -11.83 12.90 -4.64
C GLU A 68 -12.16 11.42 -4.78
N PHE A 69 -11.32 10.52 -4.26
CA PHE A 69 -11.56 9.09 -4.36
C PHE A 69 -12.80 8.65 -3.58
N VAL A 70 -13.03 9.23 -2.40
CA VAL A 70 -14.21 8.94 -1.56
C VAL A 70 -15.50 9.47 -2.20
N LYS A 71 -15.41 10.46 -3.09
CA LYS A 71 -16.56 11.00 -3.84
C LYS A 71 -16.94 10.15 -5.04
N ILE A 72 -16.12 9.18 -5.45
CA ILE A 72 -16.44 8.26 -6.55
C ILE A 72 -17.50 7.30 -6.04
N GLY A 73 -18.69 7.26 -6.65
CA GLY A 73 -19.80 6.41 -6.16
C GLY A 73 -19.50 4.91 -6.08
N ASN A 74 -18.46 4.42 -6.78
CA ASN A 74 -18.07 3.01 -6.80
C ASN A 74 -16.68 2.73 -6.17
N HIS A 75 -16.25 3.57 -5.23
CA HIS A 75 -14.92 3.50 -4.61
C HIS A 75 -14.60 2.18 -3.90
N GLN A 76 -15.60 1.47 -3.35
CA GLN A 76 -15.40 0.14 -2.74
C GLN A 76 -15.04 -0.93 -3.78
N ALA A 77 -15.79 -1.02 -4.88
CA ALA A 77 -15.53 -2.02 -5.91
C ALA A 77 -14.17 -1.82 -6.61
N VAL A 78 -13.79 -0.56 -6.83
CA VAL A 78 -12.45 -0.21 -7.37
C VAL A 78 -11.37 -0.72 -6.43
N LEU A 79 -11.56 -0.50 -5.13
CA LEU A 79 -10.61 -0.93 -4.14
C LEU A 79 -10.50 -2.45 -4.08
N GLU A 80 -11.61 -3.17 -4.05
CA GLU A 80 -11.60 -4.65 -4.05
C GLU A 80 -10.93 -5.21 -5.30
N THR A 81 -11.17 -4.58 -6.46
CA THR A 81 -10.53 -4.97 -7.72
C THR A 81 -9.03 -4.74 -7.66
N GLU A 82 -8.60 -3.57 -7.19
CA GLU A 82 -7.19 -3.23 -7.12
C GLU A 82 -6.46 -4.03 -6.03
N LEU A 83 -7.09 -4.29 -4.88
CA LEU A 83 -6.53 -5.10 -3.79
C LEU A 83 -6.21 -6.52 -4.24
N LYS A 84 -6.99 -7.09 -5.16
CA LYS A 84 -6.71 -8.42 -5.75
C LYS A 84 -5.38 -8.46 -6.51
N HIS A 85 -4.89 -7.32 -7.00
CA HIS A 85 -3.58 -7.24 -7.65
C HIS A 85 -2.41 -7.25 -6.67
N TYR A 86 -2.67 -7.07 -5.37
CA TYR A 86 -1.64 -7.11 -4.33
C TYR A 86 -1.64 -8.48 -3.66
N SER A 87 -0.46 -9.07 -3.46
CA SER A 87 -0.39 -10.34 -2.72
C SER A 87 -0.47 -10.14 -1.21
N ALA A 88 0.08 -9.03 -0.72
CA ALA A 88 0.15 -8.70 0.69
C ALA A 88 0.18 -7.17 0.90
N LEU A 89 -0.24 -6.75 2.08
CA LEU A 89 -0.18 -5.37 2.54
C LEU A 89 0.68 -5.27 3.79
N THR A 90 1.33 -4.12 3.95
CA THR A 90 2.12 -3.79 5.13
C THR A 90 1.57 -2.52 5.77
N LYS A 91 1.44 -2.52 7.10
CA LYS A 91 0.94 -1.39 7.87
C LYS A 91 1.93 -0.23 7.78
N GLY A 92 1.44 0.96 7.48
CA GLY A 92 2.22 2.17 7.27
C GLY A 92 2.70 2.36 5.83
N ALA A 93 2.54 1.36 4.96
CA ALA A 93 2.93 1.48 3.57
C ALA A 93 1.92 2.33 2.77
N THR A 94 2.42 3.02 1.76
CA THR A 94 1.62 3.82 0.83
C THR A 94 1.44 3.06 -0.48
N ILE A 95 0.20 2.62 -0.76
CA ILE A 95 -0.14 1.88 -1.99
C ILE A 95 -0.83 2.80 -3.01
N PRO A 96 -0.41 2.76 -4.28
CA PRO A 96 -1.10 3.48 -5.34
C PRO A 96 -2.18 2.62 -6.00
N PHE A 97 -3.35 3.22 -6.26
CA PHE A 97 -4.37 2.64 -7.12
C PHE A 97 -4.56 3.49 -8.35
N ASP A 98 -4.64 2.85 -9.51
CA ASP A 98 -4.91 3.55 -10.77
C ASP A 98 -6.39 3.44 -11.10
N TYR A 99 -7.06 4.58 -11.18
CA TYR A 99 -8.48 4.63 -11.50
C TYR A 99 -8.79 5.77 -12.45
N ASN A 100 -9.43 5.45 -13.58
CA ASN A 100 -9.85 6.42 -14.59
C ASN A 100 -8.68 7.31 -15.08
N ASN A 101 -7.52 6.70 -15.37
CA ASN A 101 -6.26 7.36 -15.73
C ASN A 101 -5.72 8.35 -14.67
N LYS A 102 -6.20 8.26 -13.43
CA LYS A 102 -5.69 9.01 -12.28
C LYS A 102 -5.12 8.05 -11.25
N ARG A 103 -3.90 8.35 -10.82
CA ARG A 103 -3.22 7.59 -9.76
C ARG A 103 -3.55 8.18 -8.39
N TYR A 104 -4.25 7.42 -7.58
CA TYR A 104 -4.58 7.76 -6.20
C TYR A 104 -3.64 7.02 -5.25
N TYR A 105 -3.33 7.62 -4.11
CA TYR A 105 -2.44 7.04 -3.10
C TYR A 105 -3.21 6.81 -1.81
N PHE A 106 -2.91 5.69 -1.14
CA PHE A 106 -3.57 5.26 0.08
C PHE A 106 -2.52 4.84 1.11
N ASP A 107 -2.56 5.43 2.30
CA ASP A 107 -1.75 4.95 3.41
C ASP A 107 -2.49 3.80 4.10
N VAL A 108 -1.80 2.69 4.35
CA VAL A 108 -2.32 1.59 5.15
C VAL A 108 -2.19 1.95 6.63
N VAL A 109 -3.29 2.33 7.28
CA VAL A 109 -3.27 2.77 8.69
C VAL A 109 -3.29 1.60 9.66
N ASP A 110 -4.08 0.59 9.36
CA ASP A 110 -4.23 -0.59 10.21
C ASP A 110 -4.51 -1.82 9.36
N LEU A 111 -3.97 -2.96 9.78
CA LEU A 111 -4.23 -4.27 9.18
C LEU A 111 -4.62 -5.23 10.29
N ARG A 112 -5.64 -6.04 10.03
CA ARG A 112 -6.09 -7.10 10.93
C ARG A 112 -5.95 -8.45 10.25
N SER A 113 -5.48 -9.44 10.99
CA SER A 113 -5.39 -10.83 10.52
C SER A 113 -6.67 -11.62 10.81
N ALA A 114 -7.03 -12.54 9.93
CA ALA A 114 -8.01 -13.60 10.21
C ALA A 114 -7.30 -14.80 10.89
N PRO A 115 -8.01 -15.58 11.73
CA PRO A 115 -9.40 -15.41 12.16
C PRO A 115 -9.57 -14.58 13.45
N ARG A 116 -8.48 -14.26 14.16
CA ARG A 116 -8.55 -13.59 15.48
C ARG A 116 -8.83 -12.08 15.42
N GLY A 117 -8.71 -11.44 14.26
CA GLY A 117 -8.89 -9.99 14.11
C GLY A 117 -7.77 -9.16 14.75
N GLU A 118 -6.61 -9.77 15.00
CA GLU A 118 -5.51 -9.12 15.71
C GLU A 118 -4.77 -8.13 14.79
N LYS A 119 -4.27 -7.03 15.37
CA LYS A 119 -3.52 -6.03 14.60
C LYS A 119 -2.17 -6.59 14.21
N VAL A 120 -1.95 -6.75 12.91
CA VAL A 120 -0.70 -7.28 12.37
C VAL A 120 0.04 -6.21 11.59
N PRO A 121 1.38 -6.21 11.60
CA PRO A 121 2.16 -5.30 10.77
C PRO A 121 2.07 -5.67 9.28
N MET A 122 1.75 -6.92 8.96
CA MET A 122 1.70 -7.44 7.59
C MET A 122 0.59 -8.50 7.47
N ALA A 123 -0.13 -8.48 6.35
CA ALA A 123 -1.23 -9.42 6.08
C ALA A 123 -1.26 -9.81 4.60
N LYS A 124 -1.58 -11.08 4.31
CA LYS A 124 -1.84 -11.55 2.94
C LYS A 124 -3.22 -11.06 2.51
N VAL A 125 -3.30 -10.53 1.31
CA VAL A 125 -4.56 -10.02 0.74
C VAL A 125 -4.99 -10.77 -0.52
N GLN A 126 -4.10 -11.62 -1.04
CA GLN A 126 -4.43 -12.53 -2.14
C GLN A 126 -5.46 -13.57 -1.69
N ASP A 127 -6.51 -13.77 -2.51
CA ASP A 127 -7.57 -14.76 -2.29
C ASP A 127 -8.26 -14.66 -0.91
N CYS A 128 -8.19 -13.51 -0.25
CA CYS A 128 -8.83 -13.26 1.04
C CYS A 128 -9.89 -12.16 0.90
N ASP A 129 -11.08 -12.41 1.42
CA ASP A 129 -12.12 -11.38 1.60
C ASP A 129 -11.74 -10.46 2.76
N ILE A 130 -11.07 -9.35 2.43
CA ILE A 130 -10.66 -8.36 3.42
C ILE A 130 -11.65 -7.21 3.44
N ALA A 131 -12.24 -6.96 4.61
CA ALA A 131 -13.09 -5.80 4.83
C ALA A 131 -12.23 -4.53 4.80
N ALA A 132 -12.39 -3.72 3.75
CA ALA A 132 -11.73 -2.44 3.66
C ALA A 132 -12.57 -1.29 4.26
N GLU A 133 -11.98 -0.59 5.22
CA GLU A 133 -12.52 0.61 5.85
C GLU A 133 -11.75 1.86 5.39
N PHE A 134 -12.46 2.92 5.04
CA PHE A 134 -11.84 4.21 4.74
C PHE A 134 -11.79 5.10 5.98
N VAL A 135 -10.64 5.72 6.22
CA VAL A 135 -10.51 6.81 7.19
C VAL A 135 -10.50 8.18 6.47
N ARG A 136 -10.62 9.26 7.24
CA ARG A 136 -10.60 10.64 6.70
C ARG A 136 -9.33 10.88 5.86
N ALA A 137 -9.53 11.46 4.67
CA ALA A 137 -8.45 11.69 3.72
C ALA A 137 -7.36 12.62 4.27
N LYS A 138 -6.09 12.42 3.87
CA LYS A 138 -4.97 13.35 4.20
C LYS A 138 -5.29 14.78 3.76
N ASP A 139 -5.89 14.95 2.58
CA ASP A 139 -6.27 16.24 2.02
C ASP A 139 -7.29 17.01 2.89
N GLN A 140 -8.28 16.33 3.47
CA GLN A 140 -9.23 16.99 4.40
C GLN A 140 -8.59 17.42 5.73
N LEU A 141 -7.47 16.80 6.10
CA LEU A 141 -6.68 17.15 7.29
C LEU A 141 -5.68 18.28 7.01
N LYS A 142 -5.32 18.52 5.74
CA LYS A 142 -4.51 19.68 5.36
C LYS A 142 -5.45 20.87 5.17
N PRO A 143 -5.39 21.91 6.02
CA PRO A 143 -6.15 23.12 5.73
C PRO A 143 -5.71 23.67 4.38
N LYS A 144 -6.70 24.04 3.57
CA LYS A 144 -6.60 24.77 2.30
C LYS A 144 -5.39 25.71 2.35
N LYS A 145 -4.34 25.43 1.58
CA LYS A 145 -3.30 26.43 1.35
C LYS A 145 -3.97 27.52 0.51
N ASP A 146 -4.15 28.69 1.13
CA ASP A 146 -4.64 29.91 0.53
C ASP A 146 -4.03 30.11 -0.86
N LYS A 147 -4.90 30.46 -1.81
CA LYS A 147 -4.49 31.02 -3.10
C LYS A 147 -3.95 32.43 -2.81
N ASP A 148 -2.70 32.67 -3.13
CA ASP A 148 -2.18 34.01 -3.44
C ASP A 148 -2.05 34.10 -4.97
#